data_AF-A0A844X7D3-F1
#
_entry.id   AF-A0A844X7D3-F1
#
_cell.length_a   1.000
_cell.length_b   1.000
_cell.length_c   1.000
_cell.angle_alpha   90.00
_cell.angle_beta   90.00
_cell.angle_gamma   90.00
#
_symmetry.space_group_name_H-M   'P 1'
#
loop_
_entity.id
_entity.type
_entity.pdbx_description
1 polymer ?
#
loop_
_entity_poly.entity_id
_entity_poly.type
_entity_poly.pdbx_seq_one_letter_code
_entity_poly.pdbx_strand_id
1 'polypeptide(L)'
;MKNLTIKKVALGLFLAGYATSSAIALEALETTTNEVIHGNAPMIKAIGGSAPEHAMTLIVTTDADGKTPISSVKRQRVQVGDYIHITYDLVDKDGDTDTTGAMKDTLKVYKVMPDGKVSQVKVSAEDHSTSTQGHLSFKITDDFAGAKTIGYTIQEKTSYGLPDHGQFLMVSDIFSSTSPAGSDSEQTPTGDHGPGVTPEDPIIGPIISSSVHVGIFGYDDKGKLDLNKNYAKTNDIPKYGESYEAYVWAGDADKPADGVNLTGDYSTYEWNLDDTYEGVKAQDKVKGIASGLKITLADSNSDTMYQHPSVIYKAGGQGYKLKITVQ
;
A
#
# COMPACT_ATOMS: atom_id res chain seq x y z
N MET A 1 -41.69 85.65 18.74
CA MET A 1 -40.77 85.30 17.63
C MET A 1 -39.38 84.94 18.16
N LYS A 2 -39.17 83.69 18.59
CA LYS A 2 -37.86 83.08 18.87
C LYS A 2 -38.06 81.56 18.79
N ASN A 3 -37.68 80.92 17.66
CA ASN A 3 -37.49 79.45 17.52
C ASN A 3 -37.16 78.99 16.08
N LEU A 4 -36.61 79.85 15.22
CA LEU A 4 -36.26 79.46 13.83
C LEU A 4 -34.75 79.22 13.60
N THR A 5 -33.88 79.61 14.53
CA THR A 5 -32.43 79.52 14.35
C THR A 5 -31.87 78.12 14.68
N ILE A 6 -32.41 77.44 15.70
CA ILE A 6 -31.95 76.10 16.13
C ILE A 6 -32.27 75.01 15.08
N LYS A 7 -33.41 75.11 14.38
CA LYS A 7 -33.81 74.14 13.36
C LYS A 7 -32.94 74.18 12.09
N LYS A 8 -32.33 75.32 11.74
CA LYS A 8 -31.45 75.44 10.56
C LYS A 8 -30.05 74.91 10.81
N VAL A 9 -29.53 75.05 12.03
CA VAL A 9 -28.20 74.54 12.41
C VAL A 9 -28.21 73.01 12.54
N ALA A 10 -29.30 72.43 13.07
CA ALA A 10 -29.45 70.98 13.17
C ALA A 10 -29.57 70.29 11.81
N LEU A 11 -30.29 70.90 10.85
CA LEU A 11 -30.41 70.35 9.49
C LEU A 11 -29.10 70.46 8.69
N GLY A 12 -28.31 71.51 8.92
CA GLY A 12 -26.97 71.67 8.33
C GLY A 12 -25.97 70.63 8.82
N LEU A 13 -25.98 70.28 10.12
CA LEU A 13 -25.14 69.20 10.66
C LEU A 13 -25.58 67.82 10.18
N PHE A 14 -26.90 67.59 10.00
CA PHE A 14 -27.41 66.31 9.50
C PHE A 14 -27.06 66.08 8.02
N LEU A 15 -27.10 67.14 7.19
CA LEU A 15 -26.67 67.06 5.79
C LEU A 15 -25.14 66.92 5.65
N ALA A 16 -24.36 67.59 6.50
CA ALA A 16 -22.90 67.44 6.51
C ALA A 16 -22.47 66.04 6.98
N GLY A 17 -23.16 65.44 7.95
CA GLY A 17 -22.90 64.07 8.40
C GLY A 17 -23.25 62.98 7.37
N TYR A 18 -24.27 63.20 6.54
CA TYR A 18 -24.60 62.30 5.42
C TYR A 18 -23.65 62.43 4.22
N ALA A 19 -23.09 63.63 3.99
CA ALA A 19 -22.11 63.83 2.93
C ALA A 19 -20.72 63.28 3.30
N THR A 20 -20.28 63.38 4.57
CA THR A 20 -18.99 62.84 5.00
C THR A 20 -18.98 61.32 5.16
N SER A 21 -20.11 60.70 5.47
CA SER A 21 -20.23 59.23 5.49
C SER A 21 -20.25 58.62 4.07
N SER A 22 -20.68 59.37 3.06
CA SER A 22 -20.66 58.93 1.66
C SER A 22 -19.28 59.05 1.02
N ALA A 23 -18.50 60.08 1.37
CA ALA A 23 -17.15 60.27 0.85
C ALA A 23 -16.16 59.25 1.43
N ILE A 24 -16.26 58.93 2.73
CA ILE A 24 -15.40 57.92 3.37
C ILE A 24 -15.80 56.50 2.95
N ALA A 25 -17.07 56.25 2.60
CA ALA A 25 -17.48 54.96 2.05
C ALA A 25 -17.03 54.78 0.59
N LEU A 26 -16.96 55.84 -0.21
CA LEU A 26 -16.48 55.76 -1.60
C LEU A 26 -14.94 55.68 -1.68
N GLU A 27 -14.21 56.41 -0.83
CA GLU A 27 -12.75 56.25 -0.68
C GLU A 27 -12.36 54.90 -0.05
N ALA A 28 -13.21 54.31 0.81
CA ALA A 28 -13.02 52.95 1.30
C ALA A 28 -13.41 51.86 0.27
N LEU A 29 -14.31 52.17 -0.68
CA LEU A 29 -14.65 51.28 -1.79
C LEU A 29 -13.60 51.34 -2.92
N GLU A 30 -12.92 52.47 -3.07
CA GLU A 30 -11.86 52.71 -4.07
C GLU A 30 -10.43 52.59 -3.52
N THR A 31 -10.27 52.29 -2.22
CA THR A 31 -9.03 51.66 -1.76
C THR A 31 -8.97 50.26 -2.36
N THR A 32 -8.43 50.17 -3.57
CA THR A 32 -7.72 48.98 -4.01
C THR A 32 -6.67 48.69 -2.96
N THR A 33 -6.99 47.83 -1.99
CA THR A 33 -5.95 47.11 -1.26
C THR A 33 -5.25 46.27 -2.32
N ASN A 34 -4.13 46.79 -2.84
CA ASN A 34 -3.23 46.04 -3.73
C ASN A 34 -2.57 44.85 -3.01
N GLU A 35 -2.90 44.63 -1.73
CA GLU A 35 -2.44 43.50 -0.94
C GLU A 35 -3.59 42.51 -0.78
N VAL A 36 -3.33 41.30 -1.25
CA VAL A 36 -4.17 40.13 -1.03
C VAL A 36 -4.19 39.83 0.46
N ILE A 37 -5.37 39.68 1.05
CA ILE A 37 -5.50 39.20 2.44
C ILE A 37 -5.14 37.72 2.44
N HIS A 38 -4.06 37.37 3.13
CA HIS A 38 -3.66 35.99 3.37
C HIS A 38 -4.33 35.47 4.65
N GLY A 39 -5.05 34.36 4.52
CA GLY A 39 -5.53 33.53 5.61
C GLY A 39 -4.46 32.52 6.07
N ASN A 40 -4.94 31.38 6.56
CA ASN A 40 -4.17 30.27 7.07
C ASN A 40 -4.01 29.22 5.96
N ALA A 41 -2.90 28.50 5.98
CA ALA A 41 -2.75 27.34 5.11
C ALA A 41 -3.60 26.17 5.60
N PRO A 42 -4.21 25.41 4.69
CA PRO A 42 -4.87 24.17 5.05
C PRO A 42 -3.83 23.16 5.56
N MET A 43 -4.24 22.32 6.50
CA MET A 43 -3.46 21.19 7.00
C MET A 43 -4.34 19.94 7.07
N ILE A 44 -3.74 18.76 7.05
CA ILE A 44 -4.46 17.52 7.34
C ILE A 44 -4.16 16.99 8.74
N LYS A 45 -5.12 16.25 9.28
CA LYS A 45 -4.96 15.48 10.53
C LYS A 45 -5.46 14.06 10.29
N ALA A 46 -4.86 13.09 10.98
CA ALA A 46 -5.42 11.74 10.96
C ALA A 46 -6.82 11.77 11.60
N ILE A 47 -7.67 10.79 11.27
CA ILE A 47 -9.04 10.78 11.80
C ILE A 47 -9.00 10.49 13.31
N GLY A 48 -9.64 11.36 14.11
CA GLY A 48 -9.82 11.17 15.56
C GLY A 48 -9.40 12.39 16.39
N GLY A 49 -10.12 12.66 17.48
CA GLY A 49 -10.04 13.95 18.22
C GLY A 49 -8.72 14.32 18.89
N SER A 50 -7.72 13.42 18.93
CA SER A 50 -6.36 13.68 19.42
C SER A 50 -5.28 13.34 18.39
N ALA A 51 -5.66 13.26 17.11
CA ALA A 51 -4.79 12.83 16.04
C ALA A 51 -3.65 13.83 15.77
N PRO A 52 -2.44 13.33 15.43
CA PRO A 52 -1.33 14.18 15.05
C PRO A 52 -1.63 15.01 13.80
N GLU A 53 -1.11 16.23 13.77
CA GLU A 53 -1.11 17.08 12.59
C GLU A 53 -0.17 16.51 11.53
N HIS A 54 -0.44 16.79 10.25
CA HIS A 54 0.35 16.31 9.12
C HIS A 54 0.45 14.77 9.07
N ALA A 55 -0.61 14.09 9.51
CA ALA A 55 -0.72 12.64 9.51
C ALA A 55 -2.00 12.19 8.82
N MET A 56 -2.01 10.93 8.39
CA MET A 56 -3.12 10.26 7.73
C MET A 56 -3.38 8.92 8.40
N THR A 57 -4.61 8.45 8.31
CA THR A 57 -4.95 7.06 8.62
C THR A 57 -4.93 6.26 7.33
N LEU A 58 -4.07 5.24 7.30
CA LEU A 58 -3.98 4.30 6.19
C LEU A 58 -4.50 2.93 6.62
N ILE A 59 -5.35 2.34 5.78
CA ILE A 59 -5.73 0.93 5.88
C ILE A 59 -5.53 0.24 4.53
N VAL A 60 -5.27 -1.06 4.57
CA VAL A 60 -5.22 -1.90 3.37
C VAL A 60 -6.30 -2.97 3.48
N THR A 61 -7.08 -3.14 2.43
CA THR A 61 -8.27 -4.01 2.41
C THR A 61 -8.26 -4.93 1.20
N THR A 62 -9.11 -5.95 1.25
CA THR A 62 -9.31 -6.90 0.13
C THR A 62 -10.48 -6.50 -0.79
N ASP A 63 -11.17 -5.40 -0.49
CA ASP A 63 -12.30 -4.89 -1.24
C ASP A 63 -12.22 -3.37 -1.42
N ALA A 64 -12.77 -2.90 -2.54
CA ALA A 64 -12.74 -1.49 -2.93
C ALA A 64 -13.54 -0.57 -2.00
N ASP A 65 -14.47 -1.10 -1.20
CA ASP A 65 -15.27 -0.31 -0.27
C ASP A 65 -14.56 -0.06 1.08
N GLY A 66 -13.40 -0.67 1.31
CA GLY A 66 -12.65 -0.55 2.56
C GLY A 66 -13.24 -1.33 3.75
N LYS A 67 -14.11 -2.33 3.51
CA LYS A 67 -14.84 -3.04 4.57
C LYS A 67 -14.08 -4.20 5.19
N THR A 68 -13.15 -4.80 4.46
CA THR A 68 -12.47 -6.05 4.82
C THR A 68 -10.97 -5.80 4.94
N PRO A 69 -10.50 -5.29 6.10
CA PRO A 69 -9.08 -5.03 6.31
C PRO A 69 -8.27 -6.32 6.28
N ILE A 70 -7.04 -6.17 5.78
CA ILE A 70 -5.96 -7.14 5.95
C ILE A 70 -5.58 -7.13 7.44
N SER A 71 -5.37 -8.31 8.02
CA SER A 71 -5.11 -8.45 9.46
C SER A 71 -4.29 -9.67 9.79
N SER A 72 -3.68 -9.68 10.97
CA SER A 72 -2.82 -10.78 11.43
C SER A 72 -3.52 -12.14 11.47
N VAL A 73 -4.85 -12.13 11.65
CA VAL A 73 -5.69 -13.32 11.74
C VAL A 73 -6.00 -13.96 10.38
N LYS A 74 -6.11 -13.15 9.32
CA LYS A 74 -6.46 -13.65 7.98
C LYS A 74 -5.24 -13.78 7.07
N ARG A 75 -4.45 -12.72 7.00
CA ARG A 75 -3.27 -12.56 6.14
C ARG A 75 -2.58 -11.26 6.53
N GLN A 76 -1.29 -11.28 6.88
CA GLN A 76 -0.52 -10.06 7.16
C GLN A 76 0.07 -9.42 5.89
N ARG A 77 0.37 -10.22 4.88
CA ARG A 77 1.11 -9.79 3.70
C ARG A 77 0.20 -9.10 2.69
N VAL A 78 0.59 -7.92 2.24
CA VAL A 78 -0.12 -7.17 1.19
C VAL A 78 0.13 -7.80 -0.18
N GLN A 79 -0.91 -7.84 -1.01
CA GLN A 79 -0.88 -8.47 -2.32
C GLN A 79 -1.40 -7.53 -3.41
N VAL A 80 -1.01 -7.83 -4.65
CA VAL A 80 -1.67 -7.26 -5.83
C VAL A 80 -3.14 -7.68 -5.83
N GLY A 81 -4.02 -6.71 -6.09
CA GLY A 81 -5.46 -6.88 -6.02
C GLY A 81 -6.09 -6.20 -4.81
N ASP A 82 -5.31 -6.00 -3.74
CA ASP A 82 -5.73 -5.27 -2.54
C ASP A 82 -5.90 -3.77 -2.81
N TYR A 83 -6.54 -3.07 -1.89
CA TYR A 83 -6.83 -1.63 -1.98
C TYR A 83 -6.20 -0.89 -0.81
N ILE A 84 -5.54 0.23 -1.12
CA ILE A 84 -5.07 1.19 -0.12
C ILE A 84 -6.15 2.26 0.04
N HIS A 85 -6.49 2.57 1.28
CA HIS A 85 -7.35 3.69 1.63
C HIS A 85 -6.59 4.65 2.53
N ILE A 86 -6.50 5.91 2.09
CA ILE A 86 -5.87 7.02 2.79
C ILE A 86 -7.01 7.94 3.25
N THR A 87 -7.08 8.18 4.56
CA THR A 87 -8.16 8.94 5.18
C THR A 87 -7.60 9.99 6.12
N TYR A 88 -8.21 11.17 6.12
CA TYR A 88 -7.75 12.33 6.89
C TYR A 88 -8.87 13.36 7.07
N ASP A 89 -8.75 14.21 8.07
CA ASP A 89 -9.58 15.41 8.20
C ASP A 89 -8.82 16.60 7.61
N LEU A 90 -9.45 17.32 6.68
CA LEU A 90 -8.90 18.55 6.11
C LEU A 90 -9.29 19.72 7.00
N VAL A 91 -8.30 20.37 7.61
CA VAL A 91 -8.48 21.45 8.56
C VAL A 91 -7.97 22.74 7.94
N ASP A 92 -8.89 23.66 7.72
CA ASP A 92 -8.60 25.03 7.39
C ASP A 92 -9.30 25.97 8.38
N LYS A 93 -8.57 26.98 8.88
CA LYS A 93 -9.11 27.88 9.92
C LYS A 93 -10.07 28.93 9.36
N ASP A 94 -10.00 29.17 8.06
CA ASP A 94 -10.85 30.13 7.36
C ASP A 94 -12.11 29.46 6.79
N GLY A 95 -12.17 28.12 6.86
CA GLY A 95 -13.31 27.30 6.50
C GLY A 95 -13.28 26.83 5.04
N ASP A 96 -12.13 26.95 4.37
CA ASP A 96 -11.94 26.45 3.02
C ASP A 96 -11.96 24.91 2.99
N THR A 97 -12.46 24.36 1.89
CA THR A 97 -12.66 22.90 1.72
C THR A 97 -12.18 22.44 0.35
N ASP A 98 -12.01 21.13 0.18
CA ASP A 98 -11.77 20.53 -1.13
C ASP A 98 -13.07 20.01 -1.76
N THR A 99 -13.63 20.78 -2.68
CA THR A 99 -14.85 20.45 -3.44
C THR A 99 -14.58 20.01 -4.87
N THR A 100 -13.34 20.17 -5.35
CA THR A 100 -12.93 19.88 -6.73
C THR A 100 -12.08 18.61 -6.84
N GLY A 101 -11.62 18.06 -5.71
CA GLY A 101 -10.68 16.94 -5.67
C GLY A 101 -9.22 17.40 -5.86
N ALA A 102 -8.92 18.63 -5.47
CA ALA A 102 -7.59 19.23 -5.58
C ALA A 102 -6.53 18.43 -4.82
N MET A 103 -6.88 17.79 -3.70
CA MET A 103 -6.01 16.88 -2.95
C MET A 103 -5.60 15.68 -3.79
N LYS A 104 -6.58 15.00 -4.42
CA LYS A 104 -6.32 13.82 -5.27
C LYS A 104 -5.35 14.15 -6.40
N ASP A 105 -5.48 15.32 -7.01
CA ASP A 105 -4.64 15.74 -8.13
C ASP A 105 -3.16 15.90 -7.74
N THR A 106 -2.87 16.05 -6.44
CA THR A 106 -1.50 16.11 -5.92
C THR A 106 -0.91 14.74 -5.56
N LEU A 107 -1.74 13.70 -5.48
CA LEU A 107 -1.30 12.36 -5.07
C LEU A 107 -0.38 11.74 -6.12
N LYS A 108 0.83 11.40 -5.71
CA LYS A 108 1.77 10.59 -6.51
C LYS A 108 2.19 9.38 -5.72
N VAL A 109 2.10 8.21 -6.35
CA VAL A 109 2.40 6.93 -5.73
C VAL A 109 3.68 6.35 -6.30
N TYR A 110 4.45 5.69 -5.46
CA TYR A 110 5.76 5.14 -5.77
C TYR A 110 5.85 3.71 -5.26
N LYS A 111 6.62 2.88 -5.98
CA LYS A 111 7.09 1.60 -5.47
C LYS A 111 8.53 1.73 -5.01
N VAL A 112 8.83 1.14 -3.85
CA VAL A 112 10.17 1.09 -3.28
C VAL A 112 10.65 -0.35 -3.32
N MET A 113 11.68 -0.62 -4.12
CA MET A 113 12.23 -1.97 -4.28
C MET A 113 13.14 -2.37 -3.10
N PRO A 114 13.39 -3.67 -2.88
CA PRO A 114 14.28 -4.14 -1.81
C PRO A 114 15.71 -3.56 -1.87
N ASP A 115 16.20 -3.20 -3.06
CA ASP A 115 17.49 -2.55 -3.27
C ASP A 115 17.47 -1.03 -3.00
N GLY A 116 16.33 -0.50 -2.54
CA GLY A 116 16.14 0.92 -2.24
C GLY A 116 15.80 1.77 -3.45
N LYS A 117 15.69 1.20 -4.66
CA LYS A 117 15.28 1.99 -5.84
C LYS A 117 13.82 2.40 -5.73
N VAL A 118 13.56 3.66 -6.02
CA VAL A 118 12.23 4.27 -6.02
C VAL A 118 11.82 4.59 -7.44
N SER A 119 10.59 4.26 -7.81
CA SER A 119 10.01 4.63 -9.11
C SER A 119 8.54 4.98 -8.95
N GLN A 120 8.11 6.02 -9.65
CA GLN A 120 6.71 6.45 -9.64
C GLN A 120 5.85 5.43 -10.40
N VAL A 121 4.70 5.09 -9.83
CA VAL A 121 3.69 4.23 -10.43
C VAL A 121 2.44 5.05 -10.66
N LYS A 122 1.92 5.04 -11.89
CA LYS A 122 0.66 5.72 -12.19
C LYS A 122 -0.49 4.87 -11.67
N VAL A 123 -1.22 5.40 -10.69
CA VAL A 123 -2.42 4.77 -10.14
C VAL A 123 -3.68 5.48 -10.64
N SER A 124 -4.80 4.76 -10.67
CA SER A 124 -6.12 5.35 -10.84
C SER A 124 -6.72 5.53 -9.44
N ALA A 125 -6.49 6.69 -8.84
CA ALA A 125 -7.02 6.99 -7.51
C ALA A 125 -8.49 7.43 -7.60
N GLU A 126 -9.30 6.88 -6.72
CA GLU A 126 -10.68 7.28 -6.51
C GLU A 126 -10.76 8.25 -5.33
N ASP A 127 -11.69 9.20 -5.44
CA ASP A 127 -11.95 10.20 -4.41
C ASP A 127 -13.35 9.97 -3.85
N HIS A 128 -13.40 9.64 -2.57
CA HIS A 128 -14.62 9.44 -1.80
C HIS A 128 -14.77 10.51 -0.72
N SER A 129 -14.02 11.61 -0.85
CA SER A 129 -13.99 12.68 0.14
C SER A 129 -15.35 13.34 0.31
N THR A 130 -15.59 13.80 1.52
CA THR A 130 -16.67 14.73 1.87
C THR A 130 -16.09 16.12 2.06
N SER A 131 -16.93 17.12 2.34
CA SER A 131 -16.46 18.50 2.53
C SER A 131 -15.45 18.68 3.67
N THR A 132 -15.43 17.79 4.67
CA THR A 132 -14.57 17.93 5.87
C THR A 132 -13.62 16.76 6.08
N GLN A 133 -13.86 15.63 5.41
CA GLN A 133 -13.07 14.42 5.55
C GLN A 133 -12.61 13.95 4.18
N GLY A 134 -11.31 13.85 4.00
CA GLY A 134 -10.68 13.31 2.83
C GLY A 134 -10.63 11.79 2.86
N HIS A 135 -10.92 11.17 1.72
CA HIS A 135 -10.79 9.73 1.52
C HIS A 135 -10.35 9.44 0.09
N LEU A 136 -9.10 9.05 -0.07
CA LEU A 136 -8.55 8.60 -1.34
C LEU A 136 -8.33 7.10 -1.30
N SER A 137 -8.64 6.41 -2.39
CA SER A 137 -8.39 4.97 -2.51
C SER A 137 -7.75 4.62 -3.85
N PHE A 138 -6.96 3.54 -3.89
CA PHE A 138 -6.49 2.98 -5.14
C PHE A 138 -6.15 1.50 -4.99
N LYS A 139 -6.26 0.78 -6.10
CA LYS A 139 -5.91 -0.64 -6.18
C LYS A 139 -4.41 -0.85 -6.36
N ILE A 140 -3.84 -1.79 -5.63
CA ILE A 140 -2.48 -2.29 -5.83
C ILE A 140 -2.47 -3.17 -7.09
N THR A 141 -1.81 -2.71 -8.15
CA THR A 141 -1.64 -3.42 -9.42
C THR A 141 -0.34 -4.24 -9.46
N ASP A 142 -0.16 -5.07 -10.48
CA ASP A 142 1.07 -5.85 -10.67
C ASP A 142 2.34 -5.01 -10.81
N ASP A 143 2.24 -3.71 -11.08
CA ASP A 143 3.39 -2.80 -11.09
C ASP A 143 4.10 -2.74 -9.74
N PHE A 144 3.40 -3.04 -8.64
CA PHE A 144 3.93 -3.09 -7.28
C PHE A 144 4.46 -4.47 -6.86
N ALA A 145 4.33 -5.49 -7.71
CA ALA A 145 4.81 -6.83 -7.39
C ALA A 145 6.30 -6.83 -7.02
N GLY A 146 6.62 -7.43 -5.87
CA GLY A 146 7.97 -7.52 -5.32
C GLY A 146 8.52 -6.22 -4.72
N ALA A 147 7.75 -5.13 -4.71
CA ALA A 147 8.15 -3.93 -4.00
C ALA A 147 8.27 -4.26 -2.50
N LYS A 148 9.34 -3.76 -1.86
CA LYS A 148 9.52 -3.85 -0.41
C LYS A 148 8.37 -3.14 0.30
N THR A 149 7.97 -1.97 -0.20
CA THR A 149 6.85 -1.17 0.31
C THR A 149 6.32 -0.23 -0.77
N ILE A 150 5.20 0.42 -0.49
CA ILE A 150 4.64 1.53 -1.26
C ILE A 150 4.97 2.84 -0.54
N GLY A 151 5.33 3.86 -1.32
CA GLY A 151 5.41 5.24 -0.86
C GLY A 151 4.45 6.12 -1.64
N TYR A 152 4.16 7.30 -1.11
CA TYR A 152 3.40 8.33 -1.83
C TYR A 152 3.74 9.73 -1.33
N THR A 153 3.46 10.72 -2.17
CA THR A 153 3.41 12.13 -1.78
C THR A 153 2.04 12.70 -2.05
N ILE A 154 1.61 13.61 -1.17
CA ILE A 154 0.34 14.34 -1.27
C ILE A 154 0.56 15.74 -0.71
N GLN A 155 -0.03 16.76 -1.33
CA GLN A 155 0.04 18.13 -0.83
C GLN A 155 -1.25 18.46 -0.11
N GLU A 156 -1.15 19.06 1.07
CA GLU A 156 -2.29 19.65 1.76
C GLU A 156 -2.87 20.78 0.89
N LYS A 157 -4.14 20.68 0.50
CA LYS A 157 -4.73 21.55 -0.50
C LYS A 157 -6.24 21.70 -0.32
N THR A 158 -6.73 22.92 -0.51
CA THR A 158 -8.15 23.25 -0.63
C THR A 158 -8.47 23.64 -2.08
N SER A 159 -9.75 23.64 -2.45
CA SER A 159 -10.15 24.09 -3.79
C SER A 159 -9.97 25.60 -3.99
N TYR A 160 -10.06 26.35 -2.90
CA TYR A 160 -9.97 27.81 -2.85
C TYR A 160 -9.30 28.23 -1.53
N GLY A 161 -8.96 29.51 -1.42
CA GLY A 161 -8.25 30.06 -0.26
C GLY A 161 -6.94 30.69 -0.67
N LEU A 162 -6.41 31.58 0.18
CA LEU A 162 -5.10 32.18 -0.02
C LEU A 162 -4.38 32.19 1.34
N PRO A 163 -3.41 31.29 1.59
CA PRO A 163 -2.92 30.24 0.69
C PRO A 163 -3.91 29.08 0.52
N ASP A 164 -3.98 28.49 -0.69
CA ASP A 164 -4.81 27.32 -1.00
C ASP A 164 -4.11 25.98 -0.73
N HIS A 165 -2.89 26.02 -0.18
CA HIS A 165 -2.07 24.85 0.06
C HIS A 165 -1.19 24.99 1.29
N GLY A 166 -0.92 23.84 1.92
CA GLY A 166 0.05 23.64 2.99
C GLY A 166 1.25 22.84 2.48
N GLN A 167 1.72 21.92 3.33
CA GLN A 167 2.94 21.16 3.06
C GLN A 167 2.71 20.01 2.08
N PHE A 168 3.76 19.63 1.38
CA PHE A 168 3.88 18.28 0.83
C PHE A 168 4.20 17.31 1.95
N LEU A 169 3.42 16.25 2.03
CA LEU A 169 3.61 15.14 2.95
C LEU A 169 4.12 13.94 2.19
N MET A 170 5.23 13.38 2.67
CA MET A 170 5.92 12.25 2.06
C MET A 170 5.84 11.03 2.97
N VAL A 171 5.35 9.94 2.38
CA VAL A 171 5.34 8.59 2.97
C VAL A 171 6.25 7.70 2.13
N SER A 172 7.23 7.07 2.75
CA SER A 172 8.14 6.11 2.12
C SER A 172 7.82 4.66 2.44
N ASP A 173 7.13 4.40 3.55
CA ASP A 173 6.74 3.07 3.96
C ASP A 173 5.33 3.04 4.55
N ILE A 174 4.36 2.53 3.78
CA ILE A 174 2.98 2.37 4.26
C ILE A 174 2.82 1.39 5.44
N PHE A 175 3.86 0.61 5.76
CA PHE A 175 3.86 -0.30 6.90
C PHE A 175 4.36 0.35 8.20
N SER A 176 4.99 1.53 8.08
CA SER A 176 5.51 2.28 9.22
C SER A 176 4.41 3.11 9.89
N SER A 177 4.41 3.20 11.21
CA SER A 177 3.53 4.12 11.96
C SER A 177 4.19 5.47 12.26
N THR A 178 5.39 5.72 11.75
CA THR A 178 6.02 7.04 11.89
C THR A 178 5.25 8.09 11.10
N SER A 179 5.32 9.36 11.52
CA SER A 179 4.66 10.44 10.81
C SER A 179 5.25 10.66 9.42
N PRO A 180 4.44 11.18 8.47
CA PRO A 180 4.94 11.66 7.19
C PRO A 180 6.02 12.74 7.38
N ALA A 181 6.93 12.85 6.41
CA ALA A 181 7.83 14.01 6.35
C ALA A 181 7.13 15.17 5.64
N GLY A 182 7.10 16.34 6.28
CA GLY A 182 6.57 17.58 5.71
C GLY A 182 7.64 18.42 5.01
N SER A 183 7.31 19.02 3.87
CA SER A 183 8.18 19.93 3.12
C SER A 183 7.39 20.96 2.32
N ASP A 184 7.96 22.14 2.08
CA ASP A 184 7.38 23.17 1.19
C ASP A 184 7.52 22.81 -0.30
N SER A 185 8.28 21.76 -0.62
CA SER A 185 8.51 21.28 -1.98
C SER A 185 8.23 19.79 -2.08
N GLU A 186 7.74 19.34 -3.24
CA GLU A 186 7.53 17.92 -3.47
C GLU A 186 8.84 17.13 -3.40
N GLN A 187 8.83 16.03 -2.65
CA GLN A 187 9.99 15.15 -2.47
C GLN A 187 9.70 13.75 -3.01
N THR A 188 10.73 13.04 -3.46
CA THR A 188 10.61 11.60 -3.73
C THR A 188 10.66 10.84 -2.41
N PRO A 189 9.85 9.79 -2.20
CA PRO A 189 9.88 9.01 -0.98
C PRO A 189 11.27 8.47 -0.61
N THR A 190 11.74 8.79 0.60
CA THR A 190 13.01 8.31 1.17
C THR A 190 12.87 8.08 2.68
N GLY A 191 13.81 7.35 3.31
CA GLY A 191 13.76 7.09 4.75
C GLY A 191 12.67 6.12 5.18
N ASP A 192 12.24 6.20 6.44
CA ASP A 192 11.29 5.30 7.11
C ASP A 192 9.98 5.99 7.52
N HIS A 193 9.58 7.03 6.78
CA HIS A 193 8.39 7.84 7.02
C HIS A 193 7.10 7.11 6.63
N GLY A 194 6.19 6.95 7.59
CA GLY A 194 4.89 6.32 7.40
C GLY A 194 3.74 7.32 7.26
N PRO A 195 2.49 6.84 7.13
CA PRO A 195 1.29 7.68 7.18
C PRO A 195 1.03 8.32 8.56
N GLY A 196 1.68 7.85 9.62
CA GLY A 196 1.45 8.29 11.01
C GLY A 196 0.43 7.42 11.76
N VAL A 197 -0.66 7.02 11.12
CA VAL A 197 -1.63 6.07 11.70
C VAL A 197 -1.84 4.88 10.77
N THR A 198 -1.50 3.70 11.26
CA THR A 198 -1.68 2.40 10.58
C THR A 198 -2.63 1.50 11.38
N PRO A 199 -3.13 0.38 10.80
CA PRO A 199 -3.99 -0.56 11.53
C PRO A 199 -3.27 -1.16 12.75
N GLU A 200 -4.03 -1.54 13.78
CA GLU A 200 -3.47 -2.18 14.99
C GLU A 200 -2.69 -3.46 14.69
N ASP A 201 -3.18 -4.24 13.71
CA ASP A 201 -2.46 -5.41 13.20
C ASP A 201 -1.46 -4.98 12.12
N PRO A 202 -0.15 -5.18 12.33
CA PRO A 202 0.86 -4.77 11.35
C PRO A 202 0.72 -5.60 10.08
N ILE A 203 0.57 -4.91 8.96
CA ILE A 203 0.71 -5.46 7.63
C ILE A 203 2.19 -5.44 7.22
N ILE A 204 2.61 -6.38 6.36
CA ILE A 204 4.02 -6.56 6.00
C ILE A 204 4.22 -6.66 4.49
N GLY A 205 5.40 -6.23 4.04
CA GLY A 205 5.94 -6.46 2.70
C GLY A 205 6.94 -7.63 2.63
N PRO A 206 7.46 -7.97 1.44
CA PRO A 206 7.16 -7.33 0.16
C PRO A 206 5.74 -7.61 -0.34
N ILE A 207 5.30 -6.80 -1.30
CA ILE A 207 4.01 -6.94 -1.96
C ILE A 207 4.07 -8.13 -2.89
N ILE A 208 3.24 -9.13 -2.64
CA ILE A 208 3.22 -10.33 -3.47
C ILE A 208 2.29 -10.14 -4.67
N SER A 209 2.69 -10.62 -5.84
CA SER A 209 1.81 -10.58 -7.01
C SER A 209 0.58 -11.46 -6.78
N SER A 210 -0.49 -11.21 -7.54
CA SER A 210 -1.60 -12.15 -7.66
C SER A 210 -1.16 -13.46 -8.34
N SER A 211 0.00 -13.45 -9.01
CA SER A 211 0.65 -14.59 -9.64
C SER A 211 1.86 -15.07 -8.83
N VAL A 212 1.65 -15.35 -7.54
CA VAL A 212 2.63 -16.17 -6.80
C VAL A 212 2.54 -17.61 -7.29
N HIS A 213 3.69 -18.15 -7.63
CA HIS A 213 3.87 -19.52 -8.07
C HIS A 213 4.85 -20.21 -7.15
N VAL A 214 4.56 -21.48 -6.89
CA VAL A 214 5.47 -22.39 -6.20
C VAL A 214 5.86 -23.47 -7.17
N GLY A 215 7.15 -23.81 -7.17
CA GLY A 215 7.71 -24.82 -8.04
C GLY A 215 8.75 -25.64 -7.31
N ILE A 216 9.17 -26.72 -7.98
CA ILE A 216 10.14 -27.67 -7.48
C ILE A 216 11.24 -27.75 -8.53
N PHE A 217 12.47 -27.45 -8.14
CA PHE A 217 13.59 -27.36 -9.08
C PHE A 217 14.75 -28.24 -8.61
N GLY A 218 15.38 -28.92 -9.56
CA GLY A 218 16.58 -29.72 -9.32
C GLY A 218 17.85 -28.88 -9.41
N TYR A 219 18.99 -29.49 -9.09
CA TYR A 219 20.30 -28.86 -9.30
C TYR A 219 20.94 -29.39 -10.58
N ASP A 220 21.68 -28.54 -11.28
CA ASP A 220 22.50 -28.92 -12.42
C ASP A 220 23.79 -29.64 -12.01
N ASP A 221 24.57 -30.11 -12.99
CA ASP A 221 25.86 -30.80 -12.78
C ASP A 221 26.92 -29.93 -12.06
N LYS A 222 26.66 -28.63 -11.89
CA LYS A 222 27.54 -27.67 -11.18
C LYS A 222 27.01 -27.34 -9.78
N GLY A 223 25.92 -27.98 -9.35
CA GLY A 223 25.29 -27.74 -8.06
C GLY A 223 24.52 -26.41 -7.97
N LYS A 224 24.15 -25.81 -9.11
CA LYS A 224 23.28 -24.62 -9.15
C LYS A 224 21.84 -25.04 -9.38
N LEU A 225 20.91 -24.36 -8.71
CA LEU A 225 19.48 -24.58 -8.92
C LEU A 225 19.09 -24.27 -10.38
N ASP A 226 18.52 -25.26 -11.08
CA ASP A 226 18.09 -25.15 -12.46
C ASP A 226 16.61 -24.74 -12.53
N LEU A 227 16.37 -23.45 -12.73
CA LEU A 227 15.04 -22.88 -12.86
C LEU A 227 14.36 -23.15 -14.21
N ASN A 228 15.04 -23.82 -15.16
CA ASN A 228 14.44 -24.17 -16.45
C ASN A 228 13.54 -25.41 -16.37
N LYS A 229 13.60 -26.15 -15.26
CA LYS A 229 12.89 -27.41 -15.09
C LYS A 229 12.09 -27.46 -13.80
N ASN A 230 10.80 -27.13 -13.90
CA ASN A 230 9.86 -27.18 -12.78
C ASN A 230 9.19 -28.55 -12.65
N TYR A 231 9.68 -29.39 -11.74
CA TYR A 231 9.14 -30.72 -11.42
C TYR A 231 7.72 -30.71 -10.84
N ALA A 232 7.20 -29.55 -10.41
CA ALA A 232 5.79 -29.44 -10.00
C ALA A 232 4.82 -29.39 -11.21
N LYS A 233 5.33 -29.09 -12.41
CA LYS A 233 4.53 -28.96 -13.65
C LYS A 233 4.84 -30.05 -14.68
N THR A 234 6.03 -30.63 -14.66
CA THR A 234 6.42 -31.65 -15.62
C THR A 234 5.90 -33.05 -15.24
N ASN A 235 5.91 -33.97 -16.20
CA ASN A 235 5.70 -35.40 -15.92
C ASN A 235 7.01 -36.12 -15.57
N ASP A 236 8.08 -35.36 -15.34
CA ASP A 236 9.37 -35.94 -15.02
C ASP A 236 9.36 -36.45 -13.59
N ILE A 237 9.69 -37.72 -13.45
CA ILE A 237 9.72 -38.39 -12.16
C ILE A 237 11.05 -38.04 -11.48
N PRO A 238 11.01 -37.46 -10.26
CA PRO A 238 12.21 -37.20 -9.47
C PRO A 238 13.02 -38.47 -9.22
N LYS A 239 14.35 -38.36 -9.23
CA LYS A 239 15.27 -39.50 -9.12
C LYS A 239 15.91 -39.59 -7.74
N TYR A 240 16.20 -40.81 -7.34
CA TYR A 240 16.97 -41.09 -6.13
C TYR A 240 18.36 -40.47 -6.16
N GLY A 241 18.83 -40.05 -4.98
CA GLY A 241 20.10 -39.34 -4.80
C GLY A 241 20.11 -37.89 -5.30
N GLU A 242 19.11 -37.45 -6.08
CA GLU A 242 19.02 -36.07 -6.52
C GLU A 242 18.44 -35.17 -5.42
N SER A 243 18.91 -33.92 -5.40
CA SER A 243 18.38 -32.87 -4.53
C SER A 243 17.39 -32.00 -5.28
N TYR A 244 16.38 -31.52 -4.55
CA TYR A 244 15.37 -30.60 -5.06
C TYR A 244 15.16 -29.47 -4.05
N GLU A 245 14.90 -28.27 -4.56
CA GLU A 245 14.59 -27.09 -3.76
C GLU A 245 13.21 -26.58 -4.15
N ALA A 246 12.43 -26.17 -3.15
CA ALA A 246 11.22 -25.42 -3.37
C ALA A 246 11.60 -23.99 -3.76
N TYR A 247 10.93 -23.44 -4.77
CA TYR A 247 11.18 -22.07 -5.19
C TYR A 247 9.85 -21.36 -5.32
N VAL A 248 9.73 -20.22 -4.66
CA VAL A 248 8.55 -19.37 -4.71
C VAL A 248 8.90 -18.10 -5.46
N TRP A 249 8.09 -17.74 -6.45
CA TRP A 249 8.29 -16.50 -7.19
C TRP A 249 6.97 -15.82 -7.51
N ALA A 250 7.04 -14.50 -7.64
CA ALA A 250 5.98 -13.70 -8.23
C ALA A 250 6.36 -13.30 -9.66
N GLY A 251 5.43 -13.40 -10.60
CA GLY A 251 5.64 -13.00 -11.99
C GLY A 251 5.02 -13.97 -12.99
N ASP A 252 5.73 -14.23 -14.09
CA ASP A 252 5.31 -15.20 -15.12
C ASP A 252 5.52 -16.64 -14.60
N ALA A 253 4.46 -17.44 -14.65
CA ALA A 253 4.43 -18.83 -14.19
C ALA A 253 5.42 -19.74 -14.91
N ASP A 254 5.89 -19.36 -16.10
CA ASP A 254 6.79 -20.17 -16.92
C ASP A 254 8.21 -19.61 -16.97
N LYS A 255 8.46 -18.45 -16.33
CA LYS A 255 9.78 -17.80 -16.24
C LYS A 255 10.18 -17.47 -14.80
N PRO A 256 10.38 -18.48 -13.94
CA PRO A 256 10.77 -18.28 -12.54
C PRO A 256 12.04 -17.44 -12.36
N ALA A 257 12.99 -17.50 -13.29
CA ALA A 257 14.24 -16.74 -13.21
C ALA A 257 14.09 -15.22 -13.44
N ASP A 258 13.02 -14.80 -14.14
CA ASP A 258 12.74 -13.39 -14.41
C ASP A 258 11.81 -12.79 -13.33
N GLY A 259 11.23 -13.64 -12.48
CA GLY A 259 10.33 -13.26 -11.39
C GLY A 259 11.05 -12.77 -10.14
N VAL A 260 10.27 -12.28 -9.19
CA VAL A 260 10.76 -11.89 -7.87
C VAL A 260 10.84 -13.13 -7.00
N ASN A 261 12.03 -13.46 -6.52
CA ASN A 261 12.24 -14.60 -5.62
C ASN A 261 11.67 -14.29 -4.23
N LEU A 262 10.65 -15.06 -3.83
CA LEU A 262 9.96 -14.97 -2.54
C LEU A 262 10.28 -16.17 -1.64
N THR A 263 11.25 -17.00 -2.01
CA THR A 263 11.57 -18.24 -1.30
C THR A 263 12.01 -18.00 0.15
N GLY A 264 12.60 -16.85 0.45
CA GLY A 264 12.95 -16.48 1.83
C GLY A 264 11.76 -16.02 2.70
N ASP A 265 10.59 -15.78 2.10
CA ASP A 265 9.47 -15.10 2.76
C ASP A 265 8.47 -16.05 3.43
N TYR A 266 8.65 -17.36 3.23
CA TYR A 266 7.83 -18.43 3.81
C TYR A 266 8.57 -19.14 4.93
N SER A 267 7.84 -19.43 6.00
CA SER A 267 8.39 -20.02 7.21
C SER A 267 8.48 -21.54 7.13
N THR A 268 7.61 -22.16 6.33
CA THR A 268 7.53 -23.62 6.21
C THR A 268 7.32 -24.08 4.77
N TYR A 269 7.97 -25.20 4.47
CA TYR A 269 7.94 -25.91 3.20
C TYR A 269 7.66 -27.37 3.51
N GLU A 270 6.48 -27.87 3.11
CA GLU A 270 6.07 -29.25 3.33
C GLU A 270 6.05 -30.03 2.01
N TRP A 271 6.93 -31.02 1.92
CA TRP A 271 7.09 -31.89 0.76
C TRP A 271 6.17 -33.09 0.85
N ASN A 272 5.44 -33.36 -0.23
CA ASN A 272 4.45 -34.42 -0.33
C ASN A 272 4.65 -35.19 -1.63
N LEU A 273 4.03 -36.36 -1.71
CA LEU A 273 3.88 -37.11 -2.95
C LEU A 273 2.48 -36.91 -3.52
N ASP A 274 2.37 -36.94 -4.84
CA ASP A 274 1.11 -36.90 -5.59
C ASP A 274 1.12 -38.01 -6.68
N ASP A 275 -0.03 -38.18 -7.33
CA ASP A 275 -0.28 -39.16 -8.39
C ASP A 275 -0.44 -40.62 -7.91
N THR A 276 -0.60 -41.54 -8.86
CA THR A 276 -0.73 -42.98 -8.65
C THR A 276 0.40 -43.72 -9.33
N TYR A 277 1.12 -44.54 -8.59
CA TYR A 277 2.19 -45.38 -9.11
C TYR A 277 1.87 -46.86 -8.89
N GLU A 278 1.86 -47.64 -9.97
CA GLU A 278 1.53 -49.08 -9.97
C GLU A 278 0.24 -49.43 -9.19
N GLY A 279 -0.79 -48.60 -9.32
CA GLY A 279 -2.09 -48.80 -8.65
C GLY A 279 -2.12 -48.41 -7.17
N VAL A 280 -1.04 -47.85 -6.62
CA VAL A 280 -1.02 -47.26 -5.28
C VAL A 280 -1.07 -45.74 -5.41
N LYS A 281 -2.13 -45.12 -4.88
CA LYS A 281 -2.30 -43.67 -4.91
C LYS A 281 -1.51 -43.02 -3.78
N ALA A 282 -0.86 -41.90 -4.05
CA ALA A 282 -0.29 -41.05 -3.03
C ALA A 282 -1.38 -40.61 -2.04
N GLN A 283 -1.09 -40.65 -0.73
CA GLN A 283 -2.07 -40.26 0.27
C GLN A 283 -1.88 -38.79 0.63
N ASP A 284 -2.88 -37.96 0.30
CA ASP A 284 -2.94 -36.51 0.59
C ASP A 284 -2.81 -36.15 2.09
N LYS A 285 -2.87 -37.13 3.01
CA LYS A 285 -2.95 -36.91 4.47
C LYS A 285 -1.70 -37.28 5.26
N VAL A 286 -0.62 -37.70 4.59
CA VAL A 286 0.67 -37.81 5.27
C VAL A 286 1.21 -36.39 5.43
N LYS A 287 1.27 -35.87 6.67
CA LYS A 287 1.93 -34.58 6.93
C LYS A 287 3.39 -34.69 6.53
N GLY A 288 3.72 -34.17 5.35
CA GLY A 288 5.06 -33.96 4.85
C GLY A 288 5.95 -35.21 4.88
N ILE A 289 6.23 -35.83 3.73
CA ILE A 289 7.30 -36.83 3.63
C ILE A 289 8.67 -36.23 4.02
N ALA A 290 8.81 -34.91 3.90
CA ALA A 290 9.90 -34.12 4.43
C ALA A 290 9.44 -32.67 4.67
N SER A 291 10.23 -31.92 5.44
CA SER A 291 10.06 -30.49 5.64
C SER A 291 11.37 -29.74 5.41
N GLY A 292 11.25 -28.46 5.03
CA GLY A 292 12.38 -27.58 4.78
C GLY A 292 12.50 -27.19 3.31
N LEU A 293 13.30 -26.16 3.04
CA LEU A 293 13.43 -25.57 1.71
C LEU A 293 13.99 -26.54 0.66
N LYS A 294 14.94 -27.38 1.09
CA LYS A 294 15.64 -28.35 0.26
C LYS A 294 15.38 -29.75 0.76
N ILE A 295 15.17 -30.69 -0.15
CA ILE A 295 15.18 -32.12 0.13
C ILE A 295 16.22 -32.82 -0.73
N THR A 296 16.73 -33.95 -0.22
CA THR A 296 17.49 -34.91 -1.01
C THR A 296 16.70 -36.19 -1.02
N LEU A 297 16.38 -36.68 -2.21
CA LEU A 297 15.71 -37.96 -2.35
C LEU A 297 16.68 -39.05 -1.91
N ALA A 298 16.18 -39.98 -1.10
CA ALA A 298 17.01 -41.02 -0.52
C ALA A 298 17.74 -41.85 -1.60
N ASP A 299 18.84 -42.50 -1.22
CA ASP A 299 19.64 -43.30 -2.16
C ASP A 299 19.01 -44.68 -2.44
N SER A 300 18.03 -45.09 -1.62
CA SER A 300 17.37 -46.38 -1.70
C SER A 300 15.89 -46.34 -1.32
N ASN A 301 15.13 -47.32 -1.78
CA ASN A 301 13.71 -47.49 -1.44
C ASN A 301 13.44 -47.93 0.01
N SER A 302 14.49 -48.27 0.76
CA SER A 302 14.41 -48.66 2.17
C SER A 302 14.46 -47.47 3.15
N ASP A 303 14.68 -46.25 2.66
CA ASP A 303 14.86 -45.09 3.51
C ASP A 303 13.56 -44.51 4.08
N THR A 304 13.69 -43.96 5.30
CA THR A 304 12.58 -43.48 6.13
C THR A 304 11.83 -42.30 5.54
N MET A 305 12.43 -41.54 4.62
CA MET A 305 11.81 -40.37 4.00
C MET A 305 10.51 -40.71 3.26
N TYR A 306 10.34 -41.95 2.81
CA TYR A 306 9.14 -42.43 2.11
C TYR A 306 8.39 -43.51 2.87
N GLN A 307 8.72 -43.73 4.14
CA GLN A 307 8.03 -44.68 4.99
C GLN A 307 7.21 -43.90 6.01
N HIS A 308 5.91 -43.78 5.75
CA HIS A 308 4.99 -43.29 6.76
C HIS A 308 4.35 -44.47 7.50
N PRO A 309 4.15 -44.43 8.82
CA PRO A 309 3.56 -45.54 9.57
C PRO A 309 2.18 -45.99 9.05
N SER A 310 1.46 -45.11 8.36
CA SER A 310 0.14 -45.40 7.78
C SER A 310 0.14 -45.73 6.29
N VAL A 311 1.28 -45.65 5.58
CA VAL A 311 1.37 -45.87 4.14
C VAL A 311 2.71 -46.48 3.76
N ILE A 312 2.67 -47.62 3.07
CA ILE A 312 3.85 -48.21 2.43
C ILE A 312 3.82 -47.78 0.96
N TYR A 313 4.61 -46.78 0.59
CA TYR A 313 4.75 -46.39 -0.81
C TYR A 313 5.57 -47.45 -1.57
N LYS A 314 5.09 -47.80 -2.77
CA LYS A 314 5.86 -48.69 -3.65
C LYS A 314 7.17 -48.02 -4.07
N ALA A 315 8.22 -48.84 -4.15
CA ALA A 315 9.57 -48.42 -4.51
C ALA A 315 10.01 -47.14 -3.77
N GLY A 316 9.67 -46.98 -2.48
CA GLY A 316 10.07 -45.83 -1.66
C GLY A 316 9.69 -44.48 -2.26
N GLY A 317 8.48 -44.33 -2.82
CA GLY A 317 8.05 -43.05 -3.38
C GLY A 317 8.63 -42.70 -4.75
N GLN A 318 9.55 -43.52 -5.28
CA GLN A 318 9.96 -43.43 -6.69
C GLN A 318 8.79 -43.78 -7.60
N GLY A 319 8.57 -42.97 -8.63
CA GLY A 319 7.44 -43.13 -9.54
C GLY A 319 6.26 -42.19 -9.27
N TYR A 320 6.24 -41.55 -8.09
CA TYR A 320 5.28 -40.52 -7.74
C TYR A 320 5.81 -39.13 -8.11
N LYS A 321 4.90 -38.16 -8.21
CA LYS A 321 5.27 -36.76 -8.41
C LYS A 321 5.54 -36.11 -7.05
N LEU A 322 6.48 -35.17 -7.02
CA LEU A 322 6.65 -34.32 -5.84
C LEU A 322 5.61 -33.20 -5.87
N LYS A 323 5.11 -32.86 -4.69
CA LYS A 323 4.20 -31.75 -4.44
C LYS A 323 4.71 -30.96 -3.25
N ILE A 324 4.57 -29.64 -3.29
CA ILE A 324 5.02 -28.75 -2.24
C ILE A 324 3.87 -27.87 -1.77
N THR A 325 3.77 -27.70 -0.46
CA THR A 325 2.88 -26.71 0.19
C THR A 325 3.75 -25.74 0.97
N VAL A 326 3.43 -24.44 0.90
CA VAL A 326 4.17 -23.37 1.58
C VAL A 326 3.25 -22.64 2.56
N GLN A 327 3.76 -22.26 3.73
CA GLN A 327 3.05 -21.43 4.73
C GLN A 327 3.95 -20.33 5.30
#